data_AF-A0A954YKT3-F1
#
_entry.id   AF-A0A954YKT3-F1
#
_cell.length_a   1.000
_cell.length_b   1.000
_cell.length_c   1.000
_cell.angle_alpha   90.00
_cell.angle_beta   90.00
_cell.angle_gamma   90.00
#
_symmetry.space_group_name_H-M   'P 1'
#
loop_
_entity.id
_entity.type
_entity.pdbx_description
1 polymer ?
#
loop_
_entity_poly.entity_id
_entity_poly.type
_entity_poly.pdbx_seq_one_letter_code
_entity_poly.pdbx_strand_id
1 'polypeptide(L)'
;MVVDHAGYIDYDDKIRRFNRARCVFKNGKLDVVAEARGCTLKLFGIPFSDSESVADLAGKSFGPNSEVVRDDPIAEGGVEMGENYFSWLSLTVRCKKYDTAANTLSVSFQAEIEEVEWGDSGDVDGAVVCEVVESLW
;
A
#
# COMPACT_ATOMS: atom_id res chain seq x y z
N MET A 1 18.44 -6.10 -18.36
CA MET A 1 18.46 -6.61 -16.98
C MET A 1 17.20 -6.08 -16.32
N VAL A 2 16.12 -6.85 -16.35
CA VAL A 2 14.83 -6.42 -15.80
C VAL A 2 14.96 -6.55 -14.29
N VAL A 3 14.89 -5.44 -13.56
CA VAL A 3 14.81 -5.48 -12.11
C VAL A 3 13.38 -5.88 -11.80
N ASP A 4 13.21 -7.18 -11.52
CA ASP A 4 11.96 -7.95 -11.50
C ASP A 4 11.25 -7.81 -10.13
N HIS A 5 11.20 -6.59 -9.59
CA HIS A 5 10.66 -6.33 -8.27
C HIS A 5 9.55 -5.28 -8.35
N ALA A 6 8.38 -5.63 -7.85
CA ALA A 6 7.20 -4.79 -7.84
C ALA A 6 7.22 -3.72 -6.72
N GLY A 7 8.31 -3.63 -5.96
CA GLY A 7 8.46 -2.67 -4.88
C GLY A 7 9.27 -3.18 -3.69
N TYR A 8 9.24 -2.42 -2.60
CA TYR A 8 9.81 -2.77 -1.32
C TYR A 8 9.02 -2.20 -0.14
N ILE A 9 9.27 -2.77 1.04
CA ILE A 9 8.94 -2.22 2.35
C ILE A 9 10.18 -2.30 3.24
N ASP A 10 10.41 -1.27 4.03
CA ASP A 10 11.46 -1.16 5.03
C ASP A 10 10.83 -1.08 6.42
N TYR A 11 11.32 -1.91 7.33
CA TYR A 11 10.90 -2.01 8.72
C TYR A 11 12.06 -2.55 9.55
N ASP A 12 12.39 -1.91 10.68
CA ASP A 12 13.50 -2.33 11.55
C ASP A 12 14.83 -2.51 10.79
N ASP A 13 15.16 -1.54 9.92
CA ASP A 13 16.32 -1.53 9.03
C ASP A 13 16.43 -2.77 8.09
N LYS A 14 15.31 -3.46 7.86
CA LYS A 14 15.22 -4.65 7.00
C LYS A 14 14.32 -4.38 5.80
N ILE A 15 14.96 -4.32 4.64
CA ILE A 15 14.25 -4.17 3.36
C ILE A 15 13.74 -5.54 2.86
N ARG A 16 12.43 -5.65 2.67
CA ARG A 16 11.78 -6.76 1.96
C ARG A 16 11.33 -6.29 0.58
N ARG A 17 11.57 -7.09 -0.45
CA ARG A 17 11.18 -6.78 -1.83
C ARG A 17 9.96 -7.57 -2.26
N PHE A 18 9.00 -6.89 -2.89
CA PHE A 18 7.80 -7.50 -3.44
C PHE A 18 8.07 -8.12 -4.81
N ASN A 19 7.55 -9.32 -5.02
CA ASN A 19 7.59 -10.00 -6.32
C ASN A 19 6.46 -9.53 -7.23
N ARG A 20 5.32 -9.15 -6.64
CA ARG A 20 4.12 -8.72 -7.34
C ARG A 20 3.44 -7.60 -6.57
N ALA A 21 2.85 -6.66 -7.30
CA ALA A 21 1.93 -5.68 -6.75
C ALA A 21 0.77 -5.45 -7.73
N ARG A 22 -0.45 -5.39 -7.21
CA ARG A 22 -1.68 -5.14 -7.97
C ARG A 22 -2.48 -4.04 -7.29
N CYS A 23 -3.19 -3.25 -8.08
CA CYS A 23 -4.06 -2.22 -7.57
C CYS A 23 -5.35 -2.08 -8.36
N VAL A 24 -6.40 -1.67 -7.66
CA VAL A 24 -7.73 -1.38 -8.21
C VAL A 24 -8.11 0.01 -7.73
N PHE A 25 -8.64 0.83 -8.63
CA PHE A 25 -9.28 2.08 -8.26
C PHE A 25 -10.75 2.03 -8.65
N LYS A 26 -11.64 2.11 -7.66
CA LYS A 26 -13.08 2.01 -7.87
C LYS A 26 -13.82 2.86 -6.85
N ASN A 27 -14.87 3.55 -7.30
CA ASN A 27 -15.73 4.36 -6.44
C ASN A 27 -14.96 5.38 -5.57
N GLY A 28 -13.94 6.02 -6.15
CA GLY A 28 -13.12 7.01 -5.44
C GLY A 28 -12.13 6.43 -4.42
N LYS A 29 -11.91 5.10 -4.42
CA LYS A 29 -11.02 4.41 -3.47
C LYS A 29 -9.96 3.59 -4.20
N LEU A 30 -8.74 3.65 -3.70
CA LEU A 30 -7.60 2.87 -4.15
C LEU A 30 -7.35 1.70 -3.20
N ASP A 31 -7.27 0.50 -3.79
CA ASP A 31 -6.83 -0.71 -3.13
C ASP A 31 -5.49 -1.16 -3.74
N VAL A 32 -4.55 -1.61 -2.91
CA VAL A 32 -3.23 -2.10 -3.30
C VAL A 32 -2.89 -3.36 -2.50
N VAL A 33 -2.47 -4.41 -3.21
CA VAL A 33 -1.88 -5.62 -2.61
C VAL A 33 -0.50 -5.83 -3.20
N ALA A 34 0.51 -5.99 -2.36
CA ALA A 34 1.85 -6.41 -2.78
C ALA A 34 2.32 -7.63 -2.01
N GLU A 35 2.96 -8.57 -2.71
CA GLU A 35 3.22 -9.92 -2.23
C GLU A 35 4.70 -10.28 -2.43
N ALA A 36 5.28 -10.86 -1.39
CA ALA A 36 6.59 -11.50 -1.38
C ALA A 36 6.50 -12.81 -0.58
N ARG A 37 7.56 -13.63 -0.63
CA ARG A 37 7.62 -14.82 0.24
C ARG A 37 7.68 -14.38 1.71
N GLY A 38 6.62 -14.68 2.47
CA GLY A 38 6.52 -14.33 3.88
C GLY A 38 6.39 -12.83 4.13
N CYS A 39 5.87 -12.07 3.16
CA CYS A 39 5.49 -10.68 3.40
C CYS A 39 4.35 -10.25 2.46
N THR A 40 3.33 -9.61 3.02
CA THR A 40 2.18 -9.10 2.28
C THR A 40 1.90 -7.67 2.73
N LEU A 41 1.70 -6.75 1.78
CA LEU A 41 1.21 -5.40 2.03
C LEU A 41 -0.23 -5.29 1.54
N LYS A 42 -1.11 -4.72 2.37
CA LYS A 42 -2.51 -4.42 2.03
C LYS A 42 -2.82 -2.97 2.38
N LEU A 43 -3.05 -2.15 1.35
CA LEU A 43 -3.63 -0.80 1.47
C LEU A 43 -5.04 -0.88 0.89
N PHE A 44 -6.08 -0.87 1.70
CA PHE A 44 -7.46 -0.96 1.20
C PHE A 44 -8.21 0.34 1.47
N GLY A 45 -9.13 0.70 0.60
CA GLY A 45 -10.07 1.79 0.78
C GLY A 45 -9.47 3.20 0.79
N ILE A 46 -8.26 3.42 0.26
CA ILE A 46 -7.57 4.72 0.34
C ILE A 46 -8.35 5.77 -0.47
N PRO A 47 -8.90 6.82 0.17
CA PRO A 47 -9.84 7.72 -0.49
C PRO A 47 -9.14 8.78 -1.36
N PHE A 48 -9.61 8.89 -2.60
CA PHE A 48 -9.31 9.96 -3.55
C PHE A 48 -10.62 10.40 -4.22
N SER A 49 -11.49 11.06 -3.45
CA SER A 49 -12.88 11.39 -3.83
C SER A 49 -12.99 12.37 -5.00
N ASP A 50 -11.91 13.06 -5.35
CA ASP A 50 -11.79 13.99 -6.46
C ASP A 50 -11.16 13.35 -7.71
N SER A 51 -11.11 12.01 -7.77
CA SER A 51 -10.53 11.24 -8.87
C SER A 51 -11.58 10.31 -9.49
N GLU A 52 -11.66 10.26 -10.82
CA GLU A 52 -12.61 9.42 -11.55
C GLU A 52 -11.97 8.15 -12.08
N SER A 53 -10.64 8.15 -12.22
CA SER A 53 -9.85 7.05 -12.79
C SER A 53 -8.47 6.95 -12.15
N VAL A 54 -7.75 5.85 -12.43
CA VAL A 54 -6.34 5.68 -12.00
C VAL A 54 -5.42 6.76 -12.57
N ALA A 55 -5.73 7.28 -13.76
CA ALA A 55 -4.92 8.33 -14.38
C ALA A 55 -4.93 9.63 -13.55
N ASP A 56 -6.03 9.91 -12.86
CA ASP A 56 -6.19 11.10 -12.02
C ASP A 56 -5.41 11.01 -10.71
N LEU A 57 -4.96 9.82 -10.33
CA LEU A 57 -4.21 9.61 -9.09
C LEU A 57 -2.77 10.13 -9.18
N ALA A 58 -2.21 10.31 -10.38
CA ALA A 58 -0.84 10.73 -10.53
C ALA A 58 -0.59 12.10 -9.85
N GLY A 59 0.32 12.13 -8.89
CA GLY A 59 0.66 13.31 -8.08
C GLY A 59 -0.21 13.50 -6.83
N LYS A 60 -1.23 12.69 -6.60
CA LYS A 60 -2.12 12.81 -5.44
C LYS A 60 -1.57 12.11 -4.20
N SER A 61 -1.99 12.58 -3.04
CA SER A 61 -1.61 12.02 -1.75
C SER A 61 -2.79 11.96 -0.79
N PHE A 62 -2.74 10.96 0.08
CA PHE A 62 -3.63 10.75 1.22
C PHE A 62 -2.80 10.75 2.52
N GLY A 63 -3.38 11.24 3.61
CA GLY A 63 -2.73 11.33 4.92
C GLY A 63 -1.86 12.58 5.11
N PRO A 64 -1.12 12.68 6.24
CA PRO A 64 -1.10 11.72 7.34
C PRO A 64 -2.39 11.75 8.15
N ASN A 65 -2.99 10.59 8.39
CA ASN A 65 -4.12 10.47 9.32
C ASN A 65 -3.61 9.75 10.57
N SER A 66 -3.65 10.44 11.72
CA SER A 66 -3.13 9.99 13.03
C SER A 66 -4.22 9.42 13.95
N GLU A 67 -5.49 9.47 13.54
CA GLU A 67 -6.59 8.91 14.31
C GLU A 67 -7.17 7.74 13.54
N VAL A 68 -7.18 6.58 14.22
CA VAL A 68 -7.92 5.36 13.90
C VAL A 68 -9.09 5.72 13.00
N VAL A 69 -8.96 5.42 11.70
CA VAL A 69 -10.00 5.70 10.72
C VAL A 69 -11.11 4.71 11.03
N ARG A 70 -11.91 4.92 12.07
CA ARG A 70 -13.12 4.13 12.32
C ARG A 70 -14.07 4.34 11.13
N ASP A 71 -13.91 3.50 10.09
CA ASP A 71 -14.90 3.02 9.11
C ASP A 71 -14.35 2.37 7.78
N ASP A 72 -13.28 1.57 7.64
CA ASP A 72 -11.93 1.57 8.20
C ASP A 72 -10.95 0.94 7.15
N PRO A 73 -10.33 1.72 6.23
CA PRO A 73 -9.22 1.29 5.37
C PRO A 73 -7.99 0.76 6.16
N ILE A 74 -7.96 0.99 7.48
CA ILE A 74 -7.00 0.50 8.45
C ILE A 74 -7.46 -0.83 9.11
N ALA A 75 -8.76 -1.18 9.12
CA ALA A 75 -9.25 -2.44 9.70
C ALA A 75 -9.04 -3.66 8.80
N GLU A 76 -9.01 -3.47 7.48
CA GLU A 76 -8.80 -4.56 6.51
C GLU A 76 -7.39 -4.53 5.88
N GLY A 77 -6.69 -3.41 6.03
CA GLY A 77 -5.31 -3.22 5.57
C GLY A 77 -4.29 -3.54 6.66
N GLY A 78 -3.07 -3.84 6.24
CA GLY A 78 -1.97 -4.06 7.16
C GLY A 78 -0.73 -4.57 6.44
N VAL A 79 0.24 -5.01 7.24
CA VAL A 79 1.42 -5.70 6.76
C VAL A 79 1.54 -7.04 7.45
N GLU A 80 1.71 -8.10 6.67
CA GLU A 80 2.14 -9.40 7.16
C GLU A 80 3.66 -9.51 6.97
N MET A 81 4.39 -9.90 8.01
CA MET A 81 5.83 -10.21 7.93
C MET A 81 6.13 -11.51 8.68
N GLY A 82 6.35 -12.59 7.93
CA GLY A 82 6.47 -13.91 8.51
C GLY A 82 5.14 -14.40 9.07
N GLU A 83 5.10 -14.67 10.37
CA GLU A 83 3.90 -15.10 11.11
C GLU A 83 3.16 -13.92 11.77
N ASN A 84 3.76 -12.73 11.74
CA ASN A 84 3.24 -11.55 12.44
C ASN A 84 2.35 -10.72 11.51
N TYR A 85 1.24 -10.24 12.06
CA TYR A 85 0.34 -9.28 11.43
C TYR A 85 0.41 -7.94 12.14
N PHE A 86 0.65 -6.89 11.37
CA PHE A 86 0.73 -5.53 11.84
C PHE A 86 -0.41 -4.70 11.24
N SER A 87 -1.22 -4.09 12.10
CA SER A 87 -2.24 -3.12 11.73
C SER A 87 -1.63 -1.74 11.50
N TRP A 88 -2.24 -0.94 10.65
CA TRP A 88 -1.87 0.46 10.49
C TRP A 88 -2.30 1.28 11.72
N LEU A 89 -1.41 2.10 12.28
CA LEU A 89 -1.75 3.14 13.26
C LEU A 89 -1.93 4.50 12.59
N SER A 90 -1.05 4.79 11.63
CA SER A 90 -1.12 5.97 10.76
C SER A 90 -0.76 5.58 9.34
N LEU A 91 -1.20 6.36 8.35
CA LEU A 91 -0.88 6.06 6.97
C LEU A 91 -0.80 7.34 6.13
N THR A 92 0.28 7.44 5.36
CA THR A 92 0.45 8.39 4.26
C THR A 92 0.66 7.60 2.98
N VAL A 93 -0.17 7.84 1.95
CA VAL A 93 -0.04 7.22 0.62
C VAL A 93 0.17 8.30 -0.42
N ARG A 94 1.12 8.10 -1.33
CA ARG A 94 1.40 9.03 -2.42
C ARG A 94 1.43 8.27 -3.74
N CYS A 95 0.55 8.66 -4.65
CA CYS A 95 0.50 8.15 -6.02
C CYS A 95 1.45 8.99 -6.87
N LYS A 96 2.59 8.43 -7.27
CA LYS A 96 3.68 9.18 -7.92
C LYS A 96 3.46 9.36 -9.42
N LYS A 97 3.16 8.28 -10.12
CA LYS A 97 3.10 8.24 -11.59
C LYS A 97 2.19 7.10 -12.06
N TYR A 98 1.38 7.36 -13.07
CA TYR A 98 0.70 6.33 -13.84
C TYR A 98 1.38 6.16 -15.20
N ASP A 99 1.72 4.92 -15.56
CA ASP A 99 2.25 4.54 -16.88
C ASP A 99 1.16 3.83 -17.67
N THR A 100 0.62 4.52 -18.68
CA THR A 100 -0.47 4.02 -19.52
C THR A 100 -0.04 2.88 -20.44
N ALA A 101 1.23 2.84 -20.87
CA ALA A 101 1.73 1.82 -21.78
C ALA A 101 1.93 0.48 -21.06
N ALA A 102 2.44 0.54 -19.82
CA ALA A 102 2.61 -0.63 -18.96
C ALA A 102 1.36 -0.95 -18.11
N ASN A 103 0.37 -0.05 -18.09
CA ASN A 103 -0.79 -0.09 -17.20
C ASN A 103 -0.40 -0.28 -15.71
N THR A 104 0.54 0.55 -15.24
CA THR A 104 1.05 0.47 -13.86
C THR A 104 0.95 1.79 -13.12
N LEU A 105 0.66 1.74 -11.82
CA LEU A 105 0.66 2.89 -10.91
C LEU A 105 1.81 2.77 -9.91
N SER A 106 2.63 3.81 -9.82
CA SER A 106 3.68 3.92 -8.81
C SER A 106 3.11 4.55 -7.54
N VAL A 107 3.19 3.83 -6.42
CA VAL A 107 2.68 4.26 -5.11
C VAL A 107 3.83 4.21 -4.09
N SER A 108 3.96 5.21 -3.23
CA SER A 108 4.77 5.12 -2.01
C SER A 108 3.91 5.30 -0.79
N PHE A 109 4.31 4.67 0.30
CA PHE A 109 3.60 4.75 1.57
C PHE A 109 4.58 4.90 2.72
N GLN A 110 4.11 5.57 3.77
CA GLN A 110 4.79 5.69 5.05
C GLN A 110 3.73 5.56 6.13
N ALA A 111 4.02 4.79 7.18
CA ALA A 111 3.04 4.47 8.20
C ALA A 111 3.70 4.11 9.53
N GLU A 112 2.99 4.38 10.62
CA GLU A 112 3.20 3.69 11.89
C GLU A 112 2.35 2.41 11.91
N ILE A 113 2.89 1.34 12.46
CA ILE A 113 2.24 0.03 12.58
C ILE A 113 2.29 -0.51 14.01
N GLU A 114 1.33 -1.36 14.35
CA GLU A 114 1.28 -2.08 15.63
C GLU A 114 0.94 -3.55 15.40
N GLU A 115 1.70 -4.44 16.03
CA GLU A 115 1.43 -5.86 16.08
C GLU A 115 0.28 -6.15 17.03
N VAL A 116 -0.76 -6.82 16.51
CA VAL A 116 -2.02 -7.02 17.23
C VAL A 116 -1.89 -7.90 18.47
N GLU A 117 -0.96 -8.86 18.47
CA GLU A 117 -0.85 -9.85 19.55
C GLU A 117 0.09 -9.43 20.69
N TRP A 118 1.25 -8.83 20.37
CA TRP A 118 2.30 -8.56 21.35
C TRP A 118 2.53 -7.07 21.61
N GLY A 119 1.88 -6.19 20.85
CA GLY A 119 1.98 -4.74 21.00
C GLY A 119 3.33 -4.16 20.56
N ASP A 120 4.09 -4.89 19.74
CA ASP A 120 5.27 -4.33 19.08
C ASP A 120 4.82 -3.26 18.08
N SER A 121 5.59 -2.20 17.94
CA SER A 121 5.22 -1.07 17.07
C SER A 121 6.43 -0.50 16.37
N GLY A 122 6.21 0.14 15.24
CA GLY A 122 7.29 0.84 14.57
C GLY A 122 6.83 1.55 13.31
N ASP A 123 7.81 2.13 12.63
CA ASP A 123 7.61 2.84 11.38
C ASP A 123 7.94 1.94 10.19
N VAL A 124 7.15 2.08 9.13
CA VAL A 124 7.47 1.50 7.83
C VAL A 124 7.46 2.56 6.74
N ASP A 125 8.38 2.40 5.79
CA ASP A 125 8.40 3.14 4.53
C ASP A 125 8.46 2.15 3.37
N GLY A 126 7.86 2.51 2.25
CA GLY A 126 7.91 1.64 1.09
C GLY A 126 7.41 2.27 -0.19
N ALA A 127 7.62 1.54 -1.27
CA ALA A 127 7.14 1.90 -2.59
C ALA A 127 6.84 0.66 -3.41
N VAL A 128 5.78 0.74 -4.22
CA VAL A 128 5.36 -0.30 -5.14
C VAL A 128 5.06 0.27 -6.52
N VAL A 129 5.28 -0.55 -7.54
CA VAL A 129 4.80 -0.35 -8.90
C VAL A 129 3.75 -1.42 -9.12
N CYS A 130 2.48 -1.06 -8.99
CA CYS A 130 1.37 -2.00 -9.06
C CYS A 130 0.79 -2.07 -10.48
N GLU A 131 0.50 -3.29 -10.93
CA GLU A 131 -0.32 -3.56 -12.11
C GLU A 131 -1.77 -3.14 -11.82
N VAL A 132 -2.36 -2.33 -12.69
CA VAL A 132 -3.75 -1.90 -12.57
C VAL A 132 -4.67 -2.99 -13.11
N VAL A 133 -5.56 -3.51 -12.27
CA VAL A 133 -6.48 -4.61 -12.60
C VAL A 133 -7.93 -4.21 -12.34
N GLU A 134 -8.89 -5.02 -12.82
CA GLU A 134 -10.33 -4.77 -12.60
C GLU A 134 -10.83 -5.27 -11.22
N SER A 135 -10.15 -6.28 -10.66
CA SER A 135 -10.43 -6.89 -9.36
C SER A 135 -9.15 -7.44 -8.73
N LEU A 136 -9.04 -7.38 -7.40
CA LEU A 136 -7.97 -8.02 -6.64
C LEU A 136 -8.24 -9.51 -6.35
N TRP A 137 -9.47 -9.97 -6.61
CA TRP A 137 -9.99 -11.32 -6.37
C TRP A 137 -10.61 -11.94 -7.63
#